data_AF-A0A822G9J3-F1
#
_entry.id   AF-A0A822G9J3-F1
#
_cell.length_a   1.000
_cell.length_b   1.000
_cell.length_c   1.000
_cell.angle_alpha   90.00
_cell.angle_beta   90.00
_cell.angle_gamma   90.00
#
_symmetry.space_group_name_H-M   'P 1'
#
loop_
_entity.id
_entity.type
_entity.pdbx_description
1 polymer ?
#
loop_
_entity_poly.entity_id
_entity_poly.type
_entity_poly.pdbx_seq_one_letter_code
_entity_poly.pdbx_strand_id
1 'polypeptide(L)'
;WSDEQKLQYISIHLQDDAQRWWTQASNVIKTWSSFTEAVTHAFGSTKAQQLAFEQLKWYKQTINQSITQYYDTIMELCKKV
;
A
#
# COMPACT_ATOMS: atom_id res chain seq x y z
N TRP A 1 15.30 -13.27 -12.11
CA TRP A 1 16.37 -12.50 -11.45
C TRP A 1 16.48 -12.94 -10.00
N SER A 2 17.69 -13.05 -9.45
CA SER A 2 17.90 -13.23 -8.01
C SER A 2 17.52 -11.95 -7.24
N ASP A 3 17.36 -12.06 -5.93
CA ASP A 3 17.03 -10.89 -5.09
C ASP A 3 18.14 -9.84 -5.15
N GLU A 4 19.41 -10.23 -5.14
CA GLU A 4 20.53 -9.29 -5.32
C GLU A 4 20.45 -8.56 -6.66
N GLN A 5 20.13 -9.27 -7.75
CA GLN A 5 19.95 -8.66 -9.07
C GLN A 5 18.80 -7.66 -9.05
N LYS A 6 17.65 -8.01 -8.47
CA LYS A 6 16.51 -7.09 -8.38
C LYS A 6 16.86 -5.83 -7.59
N LEU A 7 17.49 -5.98 -6.43
CA LEU A 7 17.88 -4.85 -5.56
C LEU A 7 18.98 -3.98 -6.19
N GLN A 8 19.86 -4.56 -7.00
CA GLN A 8 20.89 -3.80 -7.71
C GLN A 8 20.28 -2.91 -8.80
N TYR A 9 19.27 -3.42 -9.52
CA TYR A 9 18.64 -2.69 -10.61
C TYR A 9 17.48 -1.80 -10.19
N ILE A 10 16.91 -1.97 -8.98
CA ILE A 10 15.69 -1.23 -8.61
C ILE A 10 15.87 0.28 -8.62
N SER A 11 17.08 0.78 -8.36
CA SER A 11 17.41 2.21 -8.36
C SER A 11 17.12 2.90 -9.69
N ILE A 12 17.11 2.18 -10.82
CA ILE A 12 16.78 2.75 -12.14
C ILE A 12 15.29 3.06 -12.30
N HIS A 13 14.44 2.45 -11.47
CA HIS A 13 12.99 2.62 -11.48
C HIS A 13 12.49 3.59 -10.41
N LEU A 14 13.37 4.02 -9.50
CA LEU A 14 13.03 4.95 -8.43
C LEU A 14 13.38 6.38 -8.87
N GLN A 15 12.47 7.31 -8.64
CA GLN A 15 12.63 8.72 -8.97
C GLN A 15 12.44 9.58 -7.72
N ASP A 16 13.02 10.77 -7.74
CA ASP A 16 12.85 11.82 -6.74
C ASP A 16 13.00 11.30 -5.29
N ASP A 17 11.94 11.40 -4.49
CA ASP A 17 11.94 11.03 -3.08
C ASP A 17 12.11 9.53 -2.86
N ALA A 18 11.63 8.69 -3.78
CA ALA A 18 11.83 7.24 -3.72
C ALA A 18 13.29 6.85 -3.95
N GLN A 19 13.99 7.56 -4.84
CA GLN A 19 15.42 7.35 -5.06
C GLN A 19 16.24 7.78 -3.85
N ARG A 20 15.95 8.95 -3.27
CA ARG A 20 16.61 9.47 -2.06
C ARG A 20 16.43 8.54 -0.86
N TRP A 21 15.20 8.05 -0.66
CA TRP A 21 14.89 7.06 0.36
C TRP A 21 15.71 5.78 0.17
N TRP A 22 15.76 5.25 -1.05
CA TRP A 22 16.49 4.01 -1.35
C TRP A 22 18.00 4.13 -1.10
N THR A 23 18.61 5.28 -1.38
CA THR A 23 20.03 5.52 -1.07
C THR A 23 20.34 5.34 0.42
N GLN A 24 19.39 5.67 1.30
CA GLN A 24 19.56 5.51 2.76
C GLN A 24 19.21 4.09 3.22
N ALA A 25 18.19 3.47 2.63
CA ALA A 25 17.65 2.18 3.07
C ALA A 25 18.38 0.96 2.49
N SER A 26 19.06 1.10 1.34
CA SER A 26 19.71 0.00 0.60
C SER A 26 20.80 -0.75 1.39
N ASN A 27 21.43 -0.10 2.37
CA ASN A 27 22.43 -0.76 3.22
C ASN A 27 21.83 -1.79 4.18
N VAL A 28 20.55 -1.62 4.54
CA VAL A 28 19.85 -2.46 5.53
C VAL A 28 18.99 -3.52 4.85
N ILE A 29 18.45 -3.23 3.67
CA ILE A 29 17.53 -4.12 2.94
C ILE A 29 18.33 -5.11 2.08
N LYS A 30 18.25 -6.41 2.41
CA LYS A 30 19.02 -7.48 1.72
C LYS A 30 18.18 -8.46 0.91
N THR A 31 16.86 -8.44 1.07
CA THR A 31 15.94 -9.31 0.32
C THR A 31 14.91 -8.50 -0.42
N TRP A 32 14.37 -9.06 -1.50
CA TRP A 32 13.31 -8.41 -2.26
C TRP A 32 12.03 -8.25 -1.43
N SER A 33 11.73 -9.24 -0.57
CA SER A 33 10.58 -9.18 0.34
C SER A 33 10.67 -7.96 1.28
N SER A 34 11.83 -7.77 1.92
CA SER A 34 12.05 -6.63 2.82
C SER A 34 12.00 -5.30 2.08
N PHE A 35 12.45 -5.24 0.82
CA PHE A 35 12.30 -4.06 -0.02
C PHE A 35 10.82 -3.73 -0.25
N THR A 36 10.02 -4.71 -0.67
CA THR A 36 8.60 -4.50 -0.98
C THR A 36 7.79 -4.05 0.24
N GLU A 37 8.08 -4.58 1.43
CA GLU A 37 7.47 -4.09 2.67
C GLU A 37 7.91 -2.67 2.98
N ALA A 38 9.21 -2.38 2.93
CA ALA A 38 9.74 -1.09 3.32
C ALA A 38 9.27 0.03 2.38
N VAL A 39 9.22 -0.21 1.06
CA VAL A 39 8.74 0.78 0.09
C VAL A 39 7.24 1.00 0.24
N THR A 40 6.47 -0.05 0.52
CA THR A 40 5.03 0.06 0.80
C THR A 40 4.77 0.78 2.12
N HIS A 41 5.61 0.60 3.13
CA HIS A 41 5.48 1.33 4.38
C HIS A 41 5.89 2.82 4.23
N ALA A 42 6.94 3.11 3.46
CA ALA A 42 7.44 4.46 3.26
C ALA A 42 6.55 5.31 2.32
N PHE A 43 6.00 4.70 1.26
CA PHE A 43 5.26 5.40 0.22
C PHE A 43 3.82 4.90 0.02
N GLY A 44 3.47 3.76 0.61
CA GLY A 44 2.07 3.32 0.65
C GLY A 44 1.27 4.27 1.53
N SER A 45 0.06 4.58 1.08
CA SER A 45 -0.81 5.51 1.78
C SER A 45 -1.45 4.83 2.99
N THR A 46 -0.72 4.81 4.12
CA THR A 46 -1.26 4.44 5.44
C THR A 46 -2.49 5.28 5.79
N LYS A 47 -2.52 6.55 5.35
CA LYS A 47 -3.67 7.44 5.51
C LYS A 47 -4.89 6.99 4.69
N ALA A 48 -4.72 6.45 3.48
CA ALA A 48 -5.82 5.92 2.70
C ALA A 48 -6.39 4.65 3.32
N GLN A 49 -5.54 3.75 3.83
CA GLN A 49 -5.98 2.57 4.58
C GLN A 49 -6.70 2.95 5.88
N GLN A 50 -6.17 3.91 6.64
CA GLN A 50 -6.83 4.43 7.84
C GLN A 50 -8.17 5.10 7.52
N LEU A 51 -8.25 5.86 6.42
CA LEU A 51 -9.50 6.49 5.98
C LEU A 51 -10.51 5.42 5.52
N ALA A 52 -10.08 4.40 4.78
CA ALA A 52 -10.92 3.29 4.36
C ALA A 52 -11.44 2.50 5.57
N PHE A 53 -10.58 2.29 6.58
CA PHE A 53 -10.95 1.65 7.83
C PHE A 53 -11.96 2.47 8.63
N GLU A 54 -11.73 3.78 8.79
CA GLU A 54 -12.69 4.67 9.45
C GLU A 54 -14.02 4.75 8.67
N GLN A 55 -13.97 4.81 7.34
CA GLN A 55 -15.18 4.74 6.51
C GLN A 55 -15.94 3.44 6.76
N LEU A 56 -15.27 2.28 6.73
CA LEU A 56 -15.89 0.99 6.99
C LEU A 56 -16.52 0.92 8.39
N LYS A 57 -15.82 1.42 9.41
CA LYS A 57 -16.27 1.43 10.81
C LYS A 57 -17.57 2.20 11.01
N TRP A 58 -17.75 3.32 10.29
CA TRP A 58 -18.93 4.18 10.43
C TRP A 58 -19.98 3.94 9.35
N TYR A 59 -19.69 3.11 8.34
CA TYR A 59 -20.60 2.87 7.23
C TYR A 59 -21.84 2.12 7.71
N LYS A 60 -23.01 2.74 7.50
CA LYS A 60 -24.31 2.16 7.77
C LYS A 60 -25.15 2.21 6.50
N GLN A 61 -25.94 1.18 6.27
CA GLN A 61 -26.89 1.16 5.15
C GLN A 61 -27.80 2.38 5.25
N THR A 62 -27.88 3.14 4.17
CA THR A 62 -28.77 4.31 4.10
C THR A 62 -30.18 3.90 3.69
N ILE A 63 -31.17 4.73 4.00
CA ILE A 63 -32.61 4.44 3.71
C ILE A 63 -32.86 4.24 2.21
N ASN A 64 -32.04 4.86 1.35
CA ASN A 64 -32.18 4.80 -0.11
C ASN A 64 -31.26 3.76 -0.77
N GLN A 65 -30.58 2.92 0.02
CA GLN A 65 -29.62 1.95 -0.48
C GLN A 65 -30.18 0.54 -0.39
N SER A 66 -30.15 -0.19 -1.51
CA SER A 66 -30.52 -1.60 -1.52
C SER A 66 -29.49 -2.45 -0.76
N ILE A 67 -29.92 -3.61 -0.25
CA ILE A 67 -29.05 -4.53 0.48
C ILE A 67 -27.85 -4.95 -0.38
N THR A 68 -28.07 -5.25 -1.67
CA THR A 68 -26.99 -5.63 -2.60
C THR A 68 -25.95 -4.51 -2.74
N GLN A 69 -26.40 -3.26 -2.96
CA GLN A 69 -25.49 -2.11 -3.06
C GLN A 69 -24.70 -1.87 -1.78
N TYR A 70 -25.31 -2.12 -0.62
CA TYR A 70 -24.65 -2.02 0.67
C TYR A 70 -23.52 -3.06 0.79
N TYR A 71 -23.78 -4.32 0.45
CA TYR A 71 -22.78 -5.39 0.48
C TYR A 71 -21.64 -5.15 -0.52
N ASP A 72 -21.95 -4.72 -1.75
CA ASP A 72 -20.93 -4.39 -2.74
C ASP A 72 -19.99 -3.28 -2.25
N THR A 73 -20.55 -2.25 -1.61
CA THR A 73 -19.76 -1.14 -1.05
C THR A 73 -18.87 -1.60 0.11
N ILE A 74 -19.40 -2.46 1.00
CA ILE A 74 -18.59 -3.04 2.09
C ILE A 74 -17.46 -3.91 1.55
N MET A 75 -17.73 -4.75 0.55
CA MET A 75 -16.68 -5.58 -0.05
C MET A 75 -15.58 -4.73 -0.68
N GLU A 76 -15.93 -3.63 -1.36
CA GLU A 76 -14.95 -2.71 -1.94
C GLU A 76 -14.16 -1.95 -0.89
N LEU A 77 -14.77 -1.56 0.24
CA LEU A 77 -14.06 -0.95 1.37
C LEU A 77 -13.10 -1.95 2.02
N CYS A 78 -13.49 -3.21 2.20
CA CYS A 78 -12.64 -4.27 2.73
C CYS A 78 -11.42 -4.58 1.85
N LYS A 79 -11.51 -4.43 0.52
CA LYS A 79 -10.37 -4.61 -0.39
C LYS A 79 -9.34 -3.47 -0.31
N LYS A 80 -9.73 -2.32 0.27
CA LYS A 80 -8.90 -1.10 0.35
C LYS A 80 -8.25 -0.91 1.72
N VAL A 81 -8.62 -1.72 2.70
CA VAL A 81 -7.97 -1.84 4.03
C VAL A 81 -6.84 -2.84 3.90
#